data_AF-A0A1H6UN44-F1
#
_entry.id   AF-A0A1H6UN44-F1
#
_cell.length_a   1.000
_cell.length_b   1.000
_cell.length_c   1.000
_cell.angle_alpha   90.00
_cell.angle_beta   90.00
_cell.angle_gamma   90.00
#
_symmetry.space_group_name_H-M   'P 1'
#
loop_
_entity.id
_entity.type
_entity.pdbx_description
1 polymer ?
#
loop_
_entity_poly.entity_id
_entity_poly.type
_entity_poly.pdbx_seq_one_letter_code
_entity_poly.pdbx_strand_id
1 'polypeptide(L)'
;MTHTAKGTFRIRMKPAEEPSPSLGRMTFDKTWEGGLDGESLGEMLSVGDPSSGAAAYTVLEVFTGTLGGRRGRFAFHQYGTMRRVRPA
;
A
#
# COMPACT_ATOMS: atom_id res chain seq x y z
N MET A 1 -26.04 3.15 7.56
CA MET A 1 -25.47 4.40 7.03
C MET A 1 -24.00 4.19 6.70
N THR A 2 -23.56 4.66 5.54
CA THR A 2 -22.15 4.57 5.11
C THR A 2 -21.41 5.84 5.54
N HIS A 3 -20.22 5.70 6.13
CA HIS A 3 -19.35 6.83 6.46
C HIS A 3 -18.15 6.83 5.53
N THR A 4 -17.81 8.00 5.00
CA THR A 4 -16.64 8.19 4.14
C THR A 4 -15.64 9.08 4.85
N ALA A 5 -14.42 8.58 5.05
CA ALA A 5 -13.28 9.36 5.53
C ALA A 5 -12.39 9.74 4.35
N LYS A 6 -11.81 10.94 4.39
CA LYS A 6 -10.83 11.43 3.42
C LYS A 6 -9.59 11.90 4.17
N GLY A 7 -8.41 11.59 3.64
CA GLY A 7 -7.14 11.98 4.24
C GLY A 7 -6.02 11.83 3.24
N THR A 8 -4.83 12.24 3.65
CA THR A 8 -3.58 12.12 2.91
C THR A 8 -2.62 11.24 3.67
N PHE A 9 -1.67 10.63 2.97
CA PHE A 9 -0.56 9.93 3.61
C PHE A 9 0.77 10.33 2.99
N ARG A 10 1.82 10.33 3.81
CA ARG A 10 3.21 10.33 3.36
C ARG A 10 3.76 8.92 3.53
N ILE A 11 4.56 8.43 2.58
CA ILE A 11 5.12 7.08 2.59
C ILE A 11 6.65 7.15 2.49
N ARG A 12 7.33 6.31 3.27
CA ARG A 12 8.75 6.00 3.09
C ARG A 12 8.88 4.52 2.77
N MET A 13 9.53 4.21 1.66
CA MET A 13 9.72 2.83 1.21
C MET A 13 11.21 2.51 1.18
N LYS A 14 11.56 1.28 1.56
CA LYS A 14 12.92 0.75 1.43
C LYS A 14 12.87 -0.68 0.88
N PRO A 15 13.85 -1.09 0.06
CA PRO A 15 14.01 -2.49 -0.30
C PRO A 15 14.07 -3.36 0.96
N ALA A 16 13.40 -4.50 0.93
CA ALA A 16 13.53 -5.48 1.98
C ALA A 16 14.80 -6.31 1.77
N GLU A 17 15.36 -6.84 2.86
CA GLU A 17 16.50 -7.76 2.79
C GLU A 17 16.09 -9.07 2.09
N GLU A 18 16.99 -9.67 1.32
CA GLU A 18 16.80 -11.03 0.76
C GLU A 18 15.43 -11.27 0.04
N PRO A 19 15.06 -10.47 -0.99
CA PRO A 19 13.87 -10.77 -1.78
C PRO A 19 14.05 -12.06 -2.58
N SER A 20 12.93 -12.72 -2.91
CA SER A 20 12.93 -13.78 -3.92
C SER A 20 13.52 -13.25 -5.24
N PRO A 21 14.36 -14.01 -5.97
CA PRO A 21 15.08 -13.52 -7.15
C PRO A 21 14.20 -12.92 -8.27
N SER A 22 12.92 -13.28 -8.31
CA SER A 22 11.97 -12.82 -9.34
C SER A 22 10.89 -11.88 -8.80
N LEU A 23 10.94 -11.51 -7.51
CA LEU A 23 9.97 -10.60 -6.89
C LEU A 23 10.66 -9.35 -6.37
N GLY A 24 10.02 -8.20 -6.57
CA GLY A 24 10.31 -7.01 -5.78
C GLY A 24 9.73 -7.16 -4.39
N ARG A 25 10.50 -6.83 -3.35
CA ARG A 25 10.00 -6.72 -1.97
C ARG A 25 10.41 -5.38 -1.37
N MET A 26 9.43 -4.64 -0.88
CA MET A 26 9.65 -3.37 -0.18
C MET A 26 8.99 -3.43 1.19
N THR A 27 9.67 -2.91 2.21
CA THR A 27 9.04 -2.55 3.48
C THR A 27 8.74 -1.05 3.46
N PHE A 28 7.70 -0.62 4.16
CA PHE A 28 7.36 0.79 4.23
C PHE A 28 6.67 1.16 5.54
N ASP A 29 6.72 2.45 5.82
CA ASP A 29 5.92 3.13 6.82
C ASP A 29 5.14 4.28 6.18
N LYS A 30 3.92 4.51 6.68
CA LYS A 30 3.09 5.66 6.28
C LYS A 30 2.64 6.45 7.49
N THR A 31 2.62 7.76 7.33
CA THR A 31 1.95 8.68 8.25
C THR A 31 0.69 9.21 7.57
N TRP A 32 -0.45 9.05 8.22
CA TRP A 32 -1.77 9.44 7.75
C TRP A 32 -2.25 10.70 8.47
N GLU A 33 -2.87 11.62 7.74
CA GLU A 33 -3.45 12.85 8.27
C GLU A 33 -4.87 13.04 7.69
N GLY A 34 -5.82 13.47 8.53
CA GLY A 34 -7.20 13.78 8.15
C GLY A 34 -8.22 12.80 8.74
N GLY A 35 -9.14 12.29 7.91
CA GLY A 35 -10.19 11.36 8.35
C GLY A 35 -9.65 10.01 8.86
N LEU A 36 -8.41 9.67 8.48
CA LEU A 36 -7.56 8.70 9.15
C LEU A 36 -6.35 9.47 9.66
N ASP A 37 -6.05 9.33 10.95
CA ASP A 37 -4.93 9.99 11.60
C ASP A 37 -4.13 8.95 12.39
N GLY A 38 -2.86 8.77 12.06
CA GLY A 38 -2.02 7.73 12.65
C GLY A 38 -0.97 7.17 11.69
N GLU A 39 -0.53 5.95 11.94
CA GLU A 39 0.59 5.34 11.23
C GLU A 39 0.25 3.95 10.71
N SER A 40 0.87 3.54 9.61
CA SER A 40 0.86 2.16 9.17
C SER A 40 2.25 1.65 8.82
N LEU A 41 2.47 0.37 9.11
CA LEU A 41 3.66 -0.38 8.70
C LEU A 41 3.21 -1.51 7.79
N GLY A 42 3.96 -1.75 6.71
CA GLY A 42 3.58 -2.78 5.76
C GLY A 42 4.70 -3.26 4.85
N GLU A 43 4.34 -4.25 4.07
CA GLU A 43 5.18 -4.85 3.06
C GLU A 43 4.45 -4.91 1.72
N MET A 44 5.22 -4.72 0.65
CA MET A 44 4.79 -4.85 -0.73
C MET A 44 5.58 -5.97 -1.39
N LEU A 45 4.87 -6.85 -2.09
CA LEU A 45 5.45 -7.76 -3.08
C LEU A 45 5.03 -7.32 -4.47
N SER A 46 5.95 -7.36 -5.42
CA SER A 46 5.70 -7.01 -6.82
C SER A 46 6.40 -7.96 -7.78
N VAL A 47 5.91 -8.00 -9.02
CA VAL A 47 6.52 -8.75 -10.12
C VAL A 47 6.29 -8.00 -11.44
N GLY A 48 7.20 -8.21 -12.40
CA GLY A 48 7.16 -7.58 -13.71
C GLY A 48 7.86 -6.21 -13.74
N ASP A 49 7.58 -5.46 -14.79
CA ASP A 49 8.21 -4.18 -15.08
C ASP A 49 7.12 -3.12 -15.35
N PRO A 50 6.88 -2.20 -14.40
CA PRO A 50 5.94 -1.11 -14.58
C PRO A 50 6.21 -0.24 -15.82
N SER A 51 7.48 -0.09 -16.24
CA SER A 51 7.87 0.69 -17.41
C SER A 51 7.46 0.03 -18.73
N SER A 52 7.41 -1.31 -18.76
CA SER A 52 6.84 -2.09 -19.87
C SER A 52 5.31 -2.06 -19.91
N GLY A 53 4.66 -1.61 -18.82
CA GLY A 53 3.21 -1.65 -18.65
C GLY A 53 2.67 -3.03 -18.25
N ALA A 54 3.52 -3.95 -17.83
CA ALA A 54 3.15 -5.29 -17.37
C ALA A 54 3.75 -5.55 -15.97
N ALA A 55 2.94 -5.37 -14.93
CA ALA A 55 3.36 -5.56 -13.55
C ALA A 55 2.17 -5.94 -12.65
N ALA A 56 2.46 -6.54 -11.51
CA ALA A 56 1.48 -6.76 -10.46
C ALA A 56 2.09 -6.47 -9.09
N TYR A 57 1.25 -6.08 -8.14
CA TYR A 57 1.65 -5.92 -6.75
C TYR A 57 0.55 -6.37 -5.78
N THR A 58 0.97 -6.74 -4.58
CA THR A 58 0.10 -6.91 -3.41
C THR A 58 0.78 -6.29 -2.19
N VAL A 59 -0.02 -5.71 -1.32
CA VAL A 59 0.41 -5.03 -0.10
C VAL A 59 -0.44 -5.49 1.06
N LEU A 60 0.22 -5.79 2.18
CA LEU A 60 -0.42 -5.85 3.48
C LEU A 60 0.22 -4.79 4.37
N GLU A 61 -0.61 -4.01 5.04
CA GLU A 61 -0.15 -3.06 6.05
C GLU A 61 -1.10 -3.06 7.23
N VAL A 62 -0.57 -2.72 8.41
CA VAL A 62 -1.38 -2.57 9.61
C VAL A 62 -1.34 -1.12 10.05
N PHE A 63 -2.51 -0.49 10.04
CA PHE A 63 -2.73 0.87 10.52
C PHE A 63 -3.07 0.88 12.01
N THR A 64 -2.49 1.80 12.75
CA THR A 64 -2.82 2.12 14.14
C THR A 64 -3.06 3.61 14.25
N GLY A 65 -4.23 4.01 14.74
CA GLY A 65 -4.60 5.42 14.79
C GLY A 65 -6.06 5.64 15.10
N THR A 66 -6.60 6.74 14.58
CA THR A 66 -7.97 7.18 14.80
C THR A 66 -8.73 7.27 13.48
N LEU A 67 -9.96 6.75 13.45
CA LEU A 67 -10.89 6.88 12.32
C LEU A 67 -12.25 7.36 12.84
N GLY A 68 -12.64 8.59 12.44
CA GLY A 68 -13.89 9.20 12.90
C GLY A 68 -14.00 9.30 14.42
N GLY A 69 -12.91 9.72 15.09
CA GLY A 69 -12.84 9.85 16.55
C GLY A 69 -12.64 8.54 17.32
N ARG A 70 -12.62 7.38 16.65
CA ARG A 70 -12.42 6.06 17.29
C ARG A 70 -10.98 5.60 17.11
N ARG A 71 -10.28 5.36 18.22
CA ARG A 71 -8.91 4.83 18.22
C ARG A 71 -8.93 3.30 18.07
N GLY A 72 -8.04 2.77 17.26
CA GLY A 72 -7.92 1.33 17.06
C GLY A 72 -6.82 0.95 16.09
N ARG A 73 -6.84 -0.33 15.70
CA ARG A 73 -5.89 -0.94 14.77
C ARG A 73 -6.64 -1.84 13.79
N PHE A 74 -6.30 -1.76 12.51
CA PHE A 74 -6.84 -2.63 11.47
C PHE A 74 -5.84 -2.79 10.32
N ALA A 75 -6.03 -3.79 9.47
CA ALA A 75 -5.15 -4.06 8.33
C ALA A 75 -5.79 -3.60 7.01
N PHE A 76 -4.95 -3.12 6.10
CA PHE A 76 -5.31 -2.95 4.70
C PHE A 76 -4.70 -4.07 3.86
N HIS A 77 -5.49 -4.60 2.93
CA HIS A 77 -5.01 -5.40 1.80
C HIS A 77 -5.20 -4.60 0.52
N GLN A 78 -4.12 -4.39 -0.22
CA GLN A 78 -4.16 -3.71 -1.51
C GLN A 78 -3.57 -4.62 -2.57
N TYR A 79 -4.14 -4.61 -3.76
CA TYR A 79 -3.58 -5.30 -4.91
C TYR A 79 -3.82 -4.47 -6.17
N GLY A 80 -2.95 -4.62 -7.15
CA GLY A 80 -3.09 -3.95 -8.42
C GLY A 80 -2.34 -4.66 -9.52
N THR A 81 -2.89 -4.57 -10.73
CA THR A 81 -2.30 -5.14 -11.94
C THR A 81 -2.21 -4.08 -13.01
N MET A 82 -1.08 -4.01 -13.69
CA MET A 82 -0.83 -3.21 -14.89
C MET A 82 -0.82 -4.15 -16.08
N ARG A 83 -1.70 -3.89 -17.04
CA ARG A 83 -1.72 -4.58 -18.32
C ARG A 83 -1.74 -3.53 -19.41
N ARG A 84 -0.72 -3.54 -20.28
CA ARG A 84 -0.71 -2.75 -21.49
C ARG A 84 -1.89 -3.20 -22.37
N VAL A 85 -2.94 -2.37 -22.44
CA VAL A 85 -4.01 -2.59 -23.41
C VAL A 85 -3.47 -2.13 -24.76
N ARG A 86 -3.28 -3.07 -25.71
CA ARG A 86 -3.03 -2.67 -27.10
C ARG A 86 -4.26 -1.90 -27.59
N PRO A 87 -4.10 -0.72 -28.22
CA PRO A 87 -5.19 -0.14 -29.00
C PRO A 87 -5.62 -1.16 -30.06
N ALA A 88 -6.93 -1.24 -30.31
CA ALA A 88 -7.50 -2.04 -31.40
C ALA A 88 -6.96 -1.57 -32.76
#